data_AF-A0A0K0DP05-F1
#
_entry.id   AF-A0A0K0DP05-F1
#
_cell.length_a   1.000
_cell.length_b   1.000
_cell.length_c   1.000
_cell.angle_alpha   90.00
_cell.angle_beta   90.00
_cell.angle_gamma   90.00
#
_symmetry.space_group_name_H-M   'P 1'
#
loop_
_entity.id
_entity.type
_entity.pdbx_description
1 polymer ?
#
loop_
_entity_poly.entity_id
_entity_poly.type
_entity_poly.pdbx_seq_one_letter_code
_entity_poly.pdbx_strand_id
1 'polypeptide(L)'
;MRGEDDTSAFGFSYYKVFDPRIPTCSVFDDPNCQFPENYSLLDIDDYRVSYMKEMYEFWKGKFVKWEMGNFSREYSMSIYWSALTITTCGQQPYPSSSPQNMLEVIDTLIGVLVFATIIGGVGSVVTQMNEDVYDFRQKMDGIKFYMKYR
;
A
#
# COMPACT_ATOMS: atom_id res chain seq x y z
N MET A 1 -1.95 -19.27 25.36
CA MET A 1 -2.09 -19.42 23.90
C MET A 1 -2.62 -18.09 23.39
N ARG A 2 -1.75 -17.26 22.78
CA ARG A 2 -2.14 -15.95 22.23
C ARG A 2 -3.11 -16.18 21.06
N GLY A 3 -4.20 -15.43 21.02
CA GLY A 3 -5.23 -15.58 19.99
C GLY A 3 -4.71 -15.08 18.64
N GLU A 4 -5.21 -15.68 17.56
CA GLU A 4 -4.88 -15.32 16.17
C GLU A 4 -5.28 -13.86 15.80
N ASP A 5 -6.00 -13.17 16.69
CA ASP A 5 -6.51 -11.80 16.56
C ASP A 5 -5.77 -10.78 17.46
N ASP A 6 -4.55 -11.06 17.90
CA ASP A 6 -3.78 -10.12 18.72
C ASP A 6 -3.33 -8.89 17.90
N THR A 7 -4.06 -7.79 18.01
CA THR A 7 -3.75 -6.47 17.42
C THR A 7 -2.39 -5.89 17.80
N SER A 8 -1.78 -6.44 18.86
CA SER A 8 -0.44 -6.07 19.35
C SER A 8 0.69 -6.97 18.84
N ALA A 9 0.38 -8.05 18.12
CA ALA A 9 1.39 -8.91 17.52
C ALA A 9 1.88 -8.27 16.21
N PHE A 10 3.14 -7.84 16.22
CA PHE A 10 3.77 -7.16 15.09
C PHE A 10 4.00 -8.10 13.88
N GLY A 11 4.45 -9.33 14.16
CA GLY A 11 4.73 -10.33 13.16
C GLY A 11 3.53 -11.25 12.98
N PHE A 12 3.04 -11.36 11.75
CA PHE A 12 1.90 -12.21 11.38
C PHE A 12 0.65 -11.94 12.17
N SER A 13 -0.01 -10.84 11.86
CA SER A 13 -1.42 -10.80 12.15
C SER A 13 -2.29 -10.65 10.93
N TYR A 14 -3.20 -11.60 10.88
CA TYR A 14 -4.23 -11.81 9.90
C TYR A 14 -5.25 -10.67 9.84
N TYR A 15 -5.21 -9.70 10.77
CA TYR A 15 -5.97 -8.46 10.65
C TYR A 15 -5.43 -7.53 9.55
N LYS A 16 -4.21 -7.71 9.05
CA LYS A 16 -3.68 -6.84 7.97
C LYS A 16 -4.26 -7.22 6.61
N VAL A 17 -4.58 -8.49 6.40
CA VAL A 17 -5.24 -9.01 5.20
C VAL A 17 -6.62 -9.53 5.58
N PHE A 18 -7.60 -8.63 5.52
CA PHE A 18 -9.00 -8.98 5.75
C PHE A 18 -9.59 -9.73 4.57
N ASP A 19 -10.40 -10.73 4.89
CA ASP A 19 -11.31 -11.32 3.91
C ASP A 19 -12.29 -10.23 3.41
N PRO A 20 -12.43 -10.06 2.09
CA PRO A 20 -13.33 -9.04 1.57
C PRO A 20 -14.78 -9.35 1.99
N ARG A 21 -15.44 -8.32 2.51
CA ARG A 21 -16.86 -8.37 2.87
C ARG A 21 -17.63 -7.61 1.80
N ILE A 22 -18.47 -8.34 1.07
CA ILE A 22 -19.26 -7.78 -0.03
C ILE A 22 -20.70 -7.62 0.47
N PRO A 23 -21.33 -6.44 0.29
CA PRO A 23 -22.71 -6.23 0.69
C PRO A 23 -23.64 -7.12 -0.14
N THR A 24 -24.66 -7.69 0.51
CA THR A 24 -25.69 -8.50 -0.16
C THR A 24 -26.90 -7.69 -0.62
N CYS A 25 -27.00 -6.44 -0.18
CA CYS A 25 -28.05 -5.52 -0.56
C CYS A 25 -27.48 -4.37 -1.39
N SER A 26 -28.32 -3.75 -2.22
CA SER A 26 -27.96 -2.56 -3.00
C SER A 26 -28.57 -1.32 -2.33
N VAL A 27 -27.83 -0.21 -2.33
CA VAL A 27 -28.33 1.08 -1.80
C VAL A 27 -29.44 1.66 -2.70
N PHE A 28 -29.52 1.22 -3.95
CA PHE A 28 -30.48 1.74 -4.94
C PHE A 28 -31.83 1.02 -4.92
N ASP A 29 -31.87 -0.28 -4.60
CA ASP A 29 -33.12 -1.05 -4.57
C ASP A 29 -33.70 -1.18 -3.15
N ASP A 30 -32.85 -1.23 -2.12
CA ASP A 30 -33.26 -1.46 -0.73
C ASP A 30 -33.05 -0.22 0.16
N PRO A 31 -34.12 0.39 0.72
CA PRO A 31 -34.00 1.54 1.63
C PRO A 31 -33.35 1.17 2.97
N ASN A 32 -33.30 -0.12 3.32
CA ASN A 32 -32.71 -0.63 4.56
C ASN A 32 -31.24 -1.09 4.39
N CYS A 33 -30.63 -0.76 3.25
CA CYS A 33 -29.24 -1.10 2.94
C CYS A 33 -28.26 0.04 3.26
N GLN A 34 -28.75 1.20 3.73
CA GLN A 34 -27.92 2.32 4.12
C GLN A 34 -28.08 2.58 5.62
N PHE A 35 -26.94 2.73 6.31
CA PHE A 35 -26.96 3.17 7.70
C PHE A 35 -27.49 4.62 7.76
N PRO A 36 -28.46 4.93 8.63
CA PRO A 36 -29.05 6.27 8.70
C PRO A 36 -28.07 7.26 9.33
N GLU A 37 -27.25 7.91 8.50
CA GLU A 37 -26.31 8.95 8.92
C GLU A 37 -26.98 10.33 8.96
N ASN A 38 -26.51 11.19 9.87
CA ASN A 38 -27.01 12.57 9.97
C ASN A 38 -26.25 13.49 9.01
N TYR A 39 -26.83 13.72 7.83
CA TYR A 39 -26.28 14.62 6.81
C TYR A 39 -26.38 16.12 7.13
N SER A 40 -26.96 16.50 8.28
CA SER A 40 -26.98 17.89 8.74
C SER A 40 -25.67 18.29 9.42
N LEU A 41 -24.77 17.34 9.70
CA LEU A 41 -23.45 17.64 10.22
C LEU A 41 -22.57 18.25 9.12
N LEU A 42 -21.74 19.22 9.53
CA LEU A 42 -20.81 19.93 8.67
C LEU A 42 -19.67 19.02 8.17
N ASP A 43 -19.24 18.07 9.00
CA ASP A 43 -18.27 17.03 8.66
C ASP A 43 -18.73 15.68 9.25
N ILE A 44 -19.19 14.78 8.39
CA ILE A 44 -19.64 13.43 8.78
C ILE A 44 -18.46 12.50 9.00
N ASP A 45 -17.37 12.69 8.26
CA ASP A 45 -16.25 11.74 8.27
C ASP A 45 -15.50 11.78 9.60
N ASP A 46 -15.42 12.96 10.25
CA ASP A 46 -14.86 13.09 11.60
C ASP A 46 -15.72 12.38 12.66
N TYR A 47 -17.05 12.44 12.53
CA TYR A 47 -17.97 11.82 13.48
C TYR A 47 -18.17 10.31 13.27
N ARG A 48 -17.91 9.76 12.07
CA ARG A 48 -18.06 8.32 11.77
C ARG A 48 -17.31 7.40 12.74
N VAL A 49 -16.17 7.85 13.24
CA VAL A 49 -15.37 7.08 14.21
C VAL A 49 -16.11 6.90 15.52
N SER A 50 -16.96 7.85 15.92
CA SER A 50 -17.68 7.82 17.20
C SER A 50 -18.77 6.73 17.27
N TYR A 51 -19.47 6.47 16.16
CA TYR A 51 -20.54 5.47 16.05
C TYR A 51 -20.14 4.24 15.21
N MET A 52 -18.84 4.02 14.99
CA MET A 52 -18.34 2.90 14.17
C MET A 52 -18.86 1.52 14.63
N LYS A 53 -19.08 1.35 15.94
CA LYS A 53 -19.59 0.10 16.52
C LYS A 53 -21.05 -0.13 16.14
N GLU A 54 -21.87 0.91 16.20
CA GLU A 54 -23.28 0.88 15.81
C GLU A 54 -23.42 0.61 14.31
N MET A 55 -22.57 1.25 13.51
CA MET A 55 -22.50 1.00 12.07
C MET A 55 -22.13 -0.48 11.80
N TYR A 56 -21.13 -1.03 12.51
CA TYR A 56 -20.77 -2.43 12.37
C TYR A 56 -21.91 -3.39 12.75
N GLU A 57 -22.65 -3.08 13.82
CA GLU A 57 -23.83 -3.86 14.23
C GLU A 57 -24.94 -3.82 13.19
N PHE A 58 -25.20 -2.66 12.57
CA PHE A 58 -26.18 -2.53 11.48
C PHE A 58 -25.82 -3.41 10.27
N TRP A 59 -24.55 -3.43 9.90
CA TRP A 59 -24.07 -4.22 8.76
C TRP A 59 -23.93 -5.72 9.08
N LYS A 60 -23.99 -6.12 10.35
CA LYS A 60 -23.89 -7.52 10.77
C LYS A 60 -24.99 -8.37 10.13
N GLY A 61 -24.61 -9.26 9.21
CA GLY A 61 -25.53 -10.14 8.48
C GLY A 61 -26.05 -9.57 7.14
N LYS A 62 -25.67 -8.35 6.76
CA LYS A 62 -25.94 -7.74 5.43
C LYS A 62 -24.73 -7.82 4.48
N PHE A 63 -23.72 -8.59 4.85
CA PHE A 63 -22.55 -8.85 4.02
C PHE A 63 -22.28 -10.35 3.96
N VAL A 64 -21.74 -10.80 2.83
CA VAL A 64 -21.11 -12.10 2.70
C VAL A 64 -19.61 -11.91 2.87
N LYS A 65 -19.02 -12.71 3.75
CA LYS A 65 -17.58 -12.79 3.91
C LYS A 65 -17.06 -13.74 2.83
N TRP A 66 -16.19 -13.26 1.95
CA TRP A 66 -15.57 -14.11 0.95
C TRP A 66 -14.28 -14.67 1.54
N GLU A 67 -14.33 -15.93 1.99
CA GLU A 67 -13.20 -16.57 2.66
C GLU A 67 -12.08 -16.85 1.67
N MET A 68 -10.95 -16.16 1.85
CA MET A 68 -9.74 -16.50 1.13
C MET A 68 -9.17 -17.80 1.70
N GLY A 69 -8.74 -18.72 0.82
CA GLY A 69 -8.04 -19.92 1.26
C GLY A 69 -6.72 -19.60 1.98
N ASN A 70 -6.26 -20.50 2.85
CA ASN A 70 -5.02 -20.32 3.61
C ASN A 70 -3.83 -19.99 2.70
N PHE A 71 -3.71 -20.67 1.55
CA PHE A 71 -2.65 -20.42 0.58
C PHE A 71 -2.64 -18.97 0.06
N SER A 72 -3.80 -18.46 -0.39
CA SER A 72 -3.89 -17.06 -0.86
C SER A 72 -3.59 -16.06 0.25
N ARG A 73 -3.95 -16.39 1.49
CA ARG A 73 -3.72 -15.54 2.66
C ARG A 73 -2.24 -15.44 3.00
N GLU A 74 -1.54 -16.56 3.07
CA GLU A 74 -0.09 -16.60 3.31
C GLU A 74 0.70 -15.96 2.17
N TYR A 75 0.28 -16.17 0.91
CA TYR A 75 0.90 -15.55 -0.26
C TYR A 75 0.73 -14.02 -0.27
N SER A 76 -0.47 -13.54 0.03
CA SER A 76 -0.72 -12.09 0.13
C SER A 76 0.06 -11.44 1.26
N MET A 77 0.26 -12.14 2.38
CA MET A 77 1.11 -11.67 3.49
C MET A 77 2.57 -11.57 3.07
N SER A 78 3.10 -12.55 2.33
CA SER A 78 4.48 -12.50 1.83
C SER A 78 4.67 -11.39 0.79
N ILE A 79 3.68 -11.14 -0.08
CA ILE A 79 3.68 -9.96 -0.96
C ILE A 79 3.64 -8.66 -0.17
N TYR A 80 2.81 -8.56 0.88
CA TYR A 80 2.70 -7.36 1.70
C TYR A 80 4.05 -7.00 2.34
N TRP A 81 4.73 -7.96 2.97
CA TRP A 81 6.06 -7.74 3.53
C TRP A 81 7.09 -7.43 2.46
N SER A 82 7.08 -8.12 1.33
CA SER A 82 7.96 -7.80 0.19
C SER A 82 7.76 -6.37 -0.31
N ALA A 83 6.50 -5.93 -0.43
CA ALA A 83 6.15 -4.59 -0.87
C ALA A 83 6.62 -3.53 0.12
N LEU A 84 6.47 -3.74 1.43
CA LEU A 84 6.99 -2.83 2.46
C LEU A 84 8.50 -2.68 2.39
N THR A 85 9.23 -3.79 2.18
CA THR A 85 10.68 -3.78 1.97
C THR A 85 11.06 -3.04 0.70
N ILE A 86 10.33 -3.24 -0.41
CA ILE A 86 10.55 -2.57 -1.70
C ILE A 86 10.26 -1.07 -1.61
N THR A 87 9.14 -0.67 -1.00
CA THR A 87 8.74 0.74 -0.90
C THR A 87 9.45 1.47 0.24
N THR A 88 10.31 0.77 0.99
CA THR A 88 11.02 1.31 2.17
C THR A 88 10.07 1.83 3.26
N CYS A 89 8.80 1.41 3.23
CA CYS A 89 7.79 1.77 4.22
C CYS A 89 7.95 0.87 5.45
N GLY A 90 9.12 0.89 6.07
CA GLY A 90 9.43 0.08 7.24
C GLY A 90 8.56 0.47 8.43
N GLN A 91 7.42 -0.19 8.61
CA GLN A 91 6.61 -0.06 9.81
C GLN A 91 7.27 -0.84 10.95
N GLN A 92 8.45 -0.44 11.40
CA GLN A 92 9.17 -1.12 12.48
C GLN A 92 8.61 -0.67 13.84
N PRO A 93 8.21 -1.59 14.74
CA PRO A 93 7.81 -1.24 16.09
C PRO A 93 9.05 -0.86 16.90
N TYR A 94 8.81 -0.19 18.02
CA TYR A 94 9.86 0.11 19.00
C TYR A 94 10.62 -1.15 19.41
N PRO A 95 11.95 -1.05 19.62
CA PRO A 95 12.80 -2.20 19.81
C PRO A 95 12.35 -3.03 21.02
N SER A 96 11.74 -4.17 20.75
CA SER A 96 11.62 -5.27 21.70
C SER A 96 12.77 -6.23 21.43
N SER A 97 13.44 -6.70 22.49
CA SER A 97 14.69 -7.48 22.46
C SER A 97 14.53 -8.90 21.89
N SER A 98 13.99 -9.03 20.68
CA SER A 98 13.83 -10.31 19.97
C SER A 98 14.77 -10.40 18.75
N PRO A 99 15.36 -11.58 18.46
CA PRO A 99 16.17 -11.82 17.27
C PRO A 99 15.44 -11.56 15.95
N GLN A 100 14.11 -11.74 15.94
CA GLN A 100 13.24 -11.49 14.78
C GLN A 100 13.31 -10.02 14.34
N ASN A 101 13.38 -9.09 15.30
CA ASN A 101 13.48 -7.67 15.00
C ASN A 101 14.80 -7.31 14.31
N MET A 102 15.91 -7.98 14.67
CA MET A 102 17.22 -7.75 14.05
C MET A 102 17.26 -8.26 12.61
N LEU A 103 16.65 -9.41 12.33
CA LEU A 103 16.57 -9.96 10.97
C LEU A 103 15.74 -9.04 10.05
N GLU A 104 14.63 -8.49 10.56
CA GLU A 104 13.79 -7.53 9.82
C GLU A 104 14.58 -6.27 9.42
N VAL A 105 15.34 -5.67 10.36
CA VAL A 105 16.17 -4.49 10.06
C VAL A 105 17.20 -4.81 8.98
N ILE A 106 17.85 -5.98 9.07
CA ILE A 106 18.88 -6.40 8.12
C ILE A 106 18.27 -6.62 6.73
N ASP A 107 17.13 -7.30 6.62
CA ASP A 107 16.45 -7.51 5.34
C ASP A 107 16.02 -6.19 4.71
N THR A 108 15.49 -5.26 5.52
CA THR A 108 15.11 -3.93 5.06
C THR A 108 16.31 -3.15 4.50
N LEU A 109 17.47 -3.22 5.16
CA LEU A 109 18.70 -2.57 4.68
C LEU A 109 19.20 -3.17 3.36
N ILE A 110 19.17 -4.49 3.22
CA ILE A 110 19.53 -5.18 1.97
C ILE A 110 18.55 -4.79 0.86
N GLY A 111 17.24 -4.75 1.15
CA GLY A 111 16.20 -4.34 0.22
C GLY A 111 16.42 -2.94 -0.34
N VAL A 112 16.76 -1.96 0.52
CA VAL A 112 17.07 -0.58 0.10
C VAL A 112 18.29 -0.52 -0.83
N LEU A 113 19.35 -1.29 -0.54
CA LEU A 113 20.57 -1.31 -1.35
C LEU A 113 20.34 -1.94 -2.74
N VAL A 114 19.60 -3.04 -2.79
CA VAL A 114 19.21 -3.69 -4.05
C VAL A 114 18.31 -2.75 -4.87
N PHE A 115 17.33 -2.10 -4.24
CA PHE A 115 16.45 -1.15 -4.89
C PHE A 115 17.20 0.04 -5.49
N ALA A 116 18.14 0.63 -4.73
CA ALA A 116 18.99 1.70 -5.22
C ALA A 116 19.80 1.28 -6.46
N THR A 117 20.30 0.04 -6.47
CA THR A 117 21.06 -0.53 -7.60
C THR A 117 20.16 -0.73 -8.83
N ILE A 118 18.94 -1.24 -8.66
CA ILE A 118 17.98 -1.44 -9.75
C ILE A 118 17.60 -0.10 -10.39
N ILE A 119 17.29 0.91 -9.59
CA ILE A 119 16.96 2.25 -10.11
C ILE A 119 18.15 2.89 -10.82
N GLY A 120 19.36 2.71 -10.30
CA GLY A 120 20.58 3.15 -10.99
C GLY A 120 20.73 2.52 -12.37
N GLY A 121 20.46 1.21 -12.48
CA GLY A 121 20.46 0.49 -13.75
C GLY A 121 19.38 0.98 -14.72
N VAL A 122 18.14 1.14 -14.24
CA VAL A 122 17.04 1.67 -15.07
C VAL A 122 17.32 3.10 -15.53
N GLY A 123 17.87 3.95 -14.65
CA GLY A 123 18.29 5.31 -15.00
C GLY A 123 19.31 5.32 -16.14
N SER A 124 20.29 4.41 -16.10
CA SER A 124 21.28 4.26 -17.19
C SER A 124 20.64 3.80 -18.51
N VAL A 125 19.69 2.85 -18.46
CA VAL A 125 18.94 2.40 -19.65
C VAL A 125 18.13 3.55 -20.23
N VAL A 126 17.46 4.37 -19.41
CA VAL A 126 16.68 5.52 -19.87
C VAL A 126 17.58 6.59 -20.49
N THR A 127 18.76 6.85 -19.92
CA THR A 127 19.72 7.79 -20.54
C THR A 127 20.23 7.29 -21.88
N GLN A 128 20.49 5.98 -22.00
CA GLN A 128 20.96 5.37 -23.25
C GLN A 128 19.87 5.33 -24.32
N MET A 129 18.62 5.05 -23.96
CA MET A 129 17.49 5.08 -24.88
C MET A 129 17.22 6.48 -25.46
N ASN A 130 17.61 7.54 -24.74
CA ASN A 130 17.44 8.92 -25.18
C ASN A 130 18.72 9.52 -25.81
N GLU A 131 19.80 8.74 -25.92
CA GLU A 131 21.09 9.21 -26.40
C GLU A 131 21.02 9.69 -27.86
N ASP A 132 20.36 8.93 -28.74
CA ASP A 132 20.21 9.31 -30.16
C ASP A 132 19.46 10.63 -30.35
N VAL A 133 18.42 10.87 -29.56
CA VAL A 133 17.63 12.10 -29.60
C VAL A 133 18.40 13.27 -28.97
N TYR A 134 19.16 13.00 -27.91
CA TYR A 134 20.02 13.98 -27.27
C TYR A 134 21.11 14.47 -28.24
N ASP A 135 21.76 13.55 -28.95
CA ASP A 135 22.86 13.83 -29.87
C ASP A 135 22.40 14.66 -31.09
N PHE A 136 21.20 14.38 -31.59
CA PHE A 136 20.56 15.20 -32.62
C PHE A 136 20.21 16.61 -32.12
N ARG A 137 19.65 16.73 -30.91
CA ARG A 137 19.34 18.02 -30.29
C ARG A 137 20.59 18.85 -30.06
N GLN A 138 21.68 18.23 -29.61
CA GLN A 138 22.94 18.90 -29.33
C GLN A 138 23.56 19.51 -30.60
N LYS A 139 23.55 18.78 -31.73
CA LYS A 139 23.99 19.29 -33.04
C LYS A 139 23.11 20.43 -33.53
N MET A 140 21.78 20.29 -33.40
CA MET A 140 20.82 21.33 -33.78
C MET A 140 21.02 22.61 -32.96
N ASP A 141 21.28 22.50 -31.66
CA ASP A 141 21.52 23.66 -30.81
C ASP A 141 22.88 24.32 -31.08
N GLY A 142 23.91 23.56 -31.47
CA GLY A 142 25.18 24.12 -31.97
C GLY A 142 25.01 24.98 -33.23
N ILE A 143 24.16 24.53 -34.17
CA ILE A 143 23.84 25.30 -35.39
C ILE A 143 23.05 26.57 -35.05
N LYS A 144 22.08 26.48 -34.14
CA LYS A 144 21.33 27.67 -33.67
C LYS A 144 22.25 28.68 -32.99
N PHE A 145 23.22 28.22 -32.20
CA PHE A 145 24.19 29.09 -31.54
C PHE A 145 25.05 29.84 -32.57
N TYR A 146 25.51 29.12 -33.61
CA TYR A 146 26.25 29.72 -34.73
C TYR A 146 25.41 30.78 -35.46
N MET A 147 24.12 30.51 -35.72
CA MET A 147 23.24 31.47 -36.40
C MET A 147 22.93 32.73 -35.56
N LYS A 148 23.06 32.68 -34.23
CA LYS A 148 22.74 33.81 -33.35
C LYS A 148 23.91 34.75 -33.12
N TYR A 149 25.15 34.28 -33.31
CA TYR A 149 26.39 35.04 -33.07
C TYR A 149 27.00 35.66 -34.34
N ARG A 150 26.36 35.48 -35.49
CA ARG A 150 26.67 36.14 -36.76
C ARG A 150 25.51 37.04 -37.14
#